data_AF-A0A847SSX4-F1
#
_entry.id   AF-A0A847SSX4-F1
#
_cell.length_a   1.000
_cell.length_b   1.000
_cell.length_c   1.000
_cell.angle_alpha   90.00
_cell.angle_beta   90.00
_cell.angle_gamma   90.00
#
_symmetry.space_group_name_H-M   'P 1'
#
loop_
_entity.id
_entity.type
_entity.pdbx_description
1 polymer ?
#
loop_
_entity_poly.entity_id
_entity_poly.type
_entity_poly.pdbx_seq_one_letter_code
_entity_poly.pdbx_strand_id
1 'polypeptide(L)'
;MKLNELLQERANHQCELCQAAATLTVYEVPPQSYADQDNCILICDTCQSQIARKAELDSNHWQCLTTSMWSEVPGIQIVSWRMLQRLRHESWAMESLDMIYLNDEALAWAKATGDHESDATVNLHRDSNGAILQNGDSVVLTKSLDVKGSTLNAKMGTVVKNIRLVEDNTEQIEGKIEGQLIVILTKYLRKQA
;
A
#
# COMPACT_ATOMS: atom_id res chain seq x y z
N MET A 1 -24.62 19.22 -4.71
CA MET A 1 -24.03 18.47 -3.59
C MET A 1 -22.57 18.24 -3.91
N LYS A 2 -21.65 18.42 -2.95
CA LYS A 2 -20.22 18.18 -3.21
C LYS A 2 -19.97 16.67 -3.30
N LEU A 3 -19.02 16.22 -4.13
CA LEU A 3 -18.72 14.80 -4.33
C LEU A 3 -18.54 14.05 -2.99
N ASN A 4 -17.79 14.63 -2.05
CA ASN A 4 -17.57 14.03 -0.74
C ASN A 4 -18.88 13.81 0.06
N GLU A 5 -19.86 14.70 -0.03
CA GLU A 5 -21.15 14.54 0.65
C GLU A 5 -21.93 13.36 0.08
N LEU A 6 -21.95 13.22 -1.26
CA LEU A 6 -22.59 12.10 -1.95
C LEU A 6 -21.95 10.76 -1.57
N LEU A 7 -20.61 10.72 -1.52
CA LEU A 7 -19.88 9.51 -1.13
C LEU A 7 -20.16 9.13 0.32
N GLN A 8 -20.26 10.09 1.24
CA GLN A 8 -20.59 9.85 2.65
C GLN A 8 -22.00 9.27 2.82
N GLU A 9 -22.98 9.79 2.08
CA GLU A 9 -24.36 9.28 2.10
C GLU A 9 -24.44 7.87 1.53
N ARG A 10 -23.83 7.62 0.36
CA ARG A 10 -23.78 6.30 -0.26
C ARG A 10 -23.15 5.26 0.66
N ALA A 11 -22.03 5.63 1.28
CA ALA A 11 -21.27 4.75 2.15
C ALA A 11 -21.91 4.57 3.53
N ASN A 12 -23.01 5.28 3.84
CA ASN A 12 -23.65 5.30 5.14
C ASN A 12 -22.64 5.55 6.29
N HIS A 13 -21.68 6.45 6.05
CA HIS A 13 -20.57 6.75 6.96
C HIS A 13 -19.70 5.54 7.38
N GLN A 14 -19.58 4.52 6.52
CA GLN A 14 -18.75 3.35 6.74
C GLN A 14 -17.75 3.14 5.59
N CYS A 15 -16.71 2.35 5.82
CA CYS A 15 -15.79 1.95 4.76
C CYS A 15 -16.54 1.11 3.72
N GLU A 16 -16.45 1.49 2.44
CA GLU A 16 -17.16 0.83 1.36
C GLU A 16 -16.58 -0.54 0.97
N LEU A 17 -15.44 -0.92 1.55
CA LEU A 17 -14.83 -2.25 1.41
C LEU A 17 -15.10 -3.12 2.63
N CYS A 18 -14.70 -2.67 3.82
CA CYS A 18 -14.73 -3.47 5.05
C CYS A 18 -15.85 -3.11 6.03
N GLN A 19 -16.69 -2.12 5.72
CA GLN A 19 -17.81 -1.63 6.56
C GLN A 19 -17.40 -1.10 7.94
N ALA A 20 -16.11 -0.88 8.19
CA ALA A 20 -15.63 -0.30 9.44
C ALA A 20 -16.12 1.15 9.61
N ALA A 21 -16.67 1.44 10.79
CA ALA A 21 -16.97 2.80 11.24
C ALA A 21 -15.69 3.43 11.81
N ALA A 22 -14.85 3.97 10.92
CA ALA A 22 -13.56 4.56 11.24
C ALA A 22 -13.40 5.93 10.57
N THR A 23 -12.23 6.57 10.70
CA THR A 23 -11.90 7.74 9.88
C THR A 23 -11.84 7.32 8.41
N LEU A 24 -12.65 7.96 7.59
CA LEU A 24 -12.78 7.65 6.18
C LEU A 24 -12.13 8.71 5.30
N THR A 25 -11.52 8.25 4.22
CA THR A 25 -10.90 9.10 3.20
C THR A 25 -11.40 8.72 1.82
N VAL A 26 -11.50 9.72 0.93
CA VAL A 26 -11.82 9.49 -0.46
C VAL A 26 -10.59 8.91 -1.15
N TYR A 27 -10.76 7.77 -1.80
CA TYR A 27 -9.76 7.12 -2.62
C TYR A 27 -10.23 7.12 -4.08
N GLU A 28 -9.47 7.82 -4.92
CA GLU A 28 -9.63 7.83 -6.36
C GLU A 28 -9.02 6.55 -6.94
N VAL A 29 -9.83 5.74 -7.60
CA VAL A 29 -9.40 4.44 -8.13
C VAL A 29 -8.63 4.67 -9.44
N PRO A 30 -7.30 4.45 -9.47
CA PRO A 30 -6.49 4.71 -10.66
C PRO A 30 -6.88 3.76 -11.82
N PRO A 31 -6.61 4.13 -13.09
CA PRO A 31 -5.82 5.26 -13.55
C PRO A 31 -6.66 6.46 -14.05
N GLN A 32 -7.89 6.64 -13.57
CA GLN A 32 -8.78 7.69 -14.06
C GLN A 32 -8.19 9.09 -13.83
N SER A 33 -8.43 10.00 -14.78
CA SER A 33 -7.90 11.37 -14.75
C SER A 33 -8.85 12.39 -14.11
N TYR A 34 -10.05 11.95 -13.73
CA TYR A 34 -11.09 12.76 -13.11
C TYR A 34 -11.74 11.98 -11.97
N ALA A 35 -12.33 12.70 -11.01
CA ALA A 35 -13.00 12.12 -9.84
C ALA A 35 -14.53 12.25 -9.98
N ASP A 36 -15.24 11.13 -9.86
CA ASP A 36 -16.69 11.04 -9.85
C ASP A 36 -17.19 10.01 -8.81
N GLN A 37 -18.49 9.72 -8.81
CA GLN A 37 -19.06 8.75 -7.86
C GLN A 37 -18.65 7.32 -8.21
N ASP A 38 -18.47 6.97 -9.48
CA ASP A 38 -18.21 5.59 -9.90
C ASP A 38 -16.74 5.20 -9.70
N ASN A 39 -15.83 6.17 -9.70
CA ASN A 39 -14.39 5.96 -9.56
C ASN A 39 -13.78 6.45 -8.25
N CYS A 40 -14.58 7.05 -7.37
CA CYS A 40 -14.18 7.36 -6.01
C CYS A 40 -14.89 6.46 -5.02
N ILE A 41 -14.12 5.94 -4.07
CA ILE A 41 -14.63 5.14 -2.96
C ILE A 41 -14.18 5.72 -1.63
N LEU A 42 -14.98 5.50 -0.60
CA LEU A 42 -14.76 5.97 0.74
C LEU A 42 -14.22 4.82 1.60
N ILE A 43 -12.95 4.91 2.00
CA ILE A 43 -12.25 3.80 2.65
C ILE A 43 -11.59 4.22 3.96
N CYS A 44 -11.44 3.26 4.88
CA CYS A 44 -10.70 3.47 6.12
C CYS A 44 -9.18 3.45 5.88
N ASP A 45 -8.43 3.97 6.85
CA ASP A 45 -6.96 4.04 6.82
C ASP A 45 -6.28 2.67 6.63
N THR A 46 -6.83 1.61 7.22
CA THR A 46 -6.33 0.24 7.05
C THR A 46 -6.43 -0.23 5.60
N CYS A 47 -7.61 -0.09 4.97
CA CYS A 47 -7.79 -0.44 3.57
C CYS A 47 -6.87 0.41 2.69
N GLN A 48 -6.82 1.72 2.93
CA GLN A 48 -5.99 2.64 2.13
C GLN A 48 -4.51 2.28 2.17
N SER A 49 -3.98 2.01 3.37
CA SER A 49 -2.58 1.64 3.57
C SER A 49 -2.21 0.31 2.89
N GLN A 50 -3.10 -0.68 2.96
CA GLN A 50 -2.86 -2.00 2.35
C GLN A 50 -3.04 -1.98 0.81
N ILE A 51 -4.02 -1.23 0.29
CA ILE A 51 -4.19 -0.97 -1.14
C ILE A 51 -2.94 -0.28 -1.69
N ALA A 52 -2.49 0.79 -1.03
CA ALA A 52 -1.32 1.57 -1.43
C ALA A 52 0.03 0.87 -1.20
N ARG A 53 0.03 -0.42 -0.80
CA ARG A 53 1.24 -1.22 -0.51
C ARG A 53 2.13 -0.56 0.56
N LYS A 54 1.52 0.14 1.52
CA LYS A 54 2.19 0.78 2.67
C LYS A 54 2.11 -0.05 3.95
N ALA A 55 1.28 -1.08 3.95
CA ALA A 55 1.13 -2.05 5.02
C ALA A 55 1.04 -3.47 4.44
N GLU A 56 1.35 -4.48 5.27
CA GLU A 56 1.14 -5.89 4.92
C GLU A 56 -0.34 -6.19 4.68
N LEU A 57 -0.60 -7.14 3.79
CA LEU A 57 -1.94 -7.64 3.56
C LEU A 57 -2.38 -8.51 4.75
N ASP A 58 -3.49 -8.13 5.38
CA ASP A 58 -4.16 -8.95 6.37
C ASP A 58 -5.27 -9.76 5.71
N SER A 59 -5.02 -11.05 5.50
CA SER A 59 -5.96 -11.98 4.86
C SER A 59 -7.33 -12.01 5.57
N ASN A 60 -7.37 -11.93 6.91
CA ASN A 60 -8.63 -11.93 7.65
C ASN A 60 -9.42 -10.63 7.43
N HIS A 61 -8.72 -9.49 7.41
CA HIS A 61 -9.35 -8.20 7.11
C HIS A 61 -10.01 -8.19 5.74
N TRP A 62 -9.36 -8.79 4.73
CA TRP A 62 -9.83 -8.80 3.34
C TRP A 62 -10.90 -9.84 3.02
N GLN A 63 -11.34 -10.67 3.97
CA GLN A 63 -12.48 -11.56 3.73
C GLN A 63 -13.77 -10.77 3.40
N CYS A 64 -13.84 -9.49 3.76
CA CYS A 64 -14.94 -8.59 3.38
C CYS A 64 -15.11 -8.45 1.86
N LEU A 65 -14.06 -8.74 1.08
CA LEU A 65 -14.09 -8.69 -0.39
C LEU A 65 -15.11 -9.64 -1.01
N THR A 66 -15.40 -10.76 -0.33
CA THR A 66 -16.46 -11.71 -0.73
C THR A 66 -17.84 -11.06 -0.83
N THR A 67 -18.03 -9.93 -0.12
CA THR A 67 -19.25 -9.13 -0.14
C THR A 67 -19.10 -7.89 -1.01
N SER A 68 -18.01 -7.12 -0.86
CA SER A 68 -17.84 -5.85 -1.59
C SER A 68 -17.66 -6.03 -3.10
N MET A 69 -17.18 -7.20 -3.55
CA MET A 69 -17.09 -7.55 -4.98
C MET A 69 -18.42 -7.46 -5.74
N TRP A 70 -19.55 -7.56 -5.05
CA TRP A 70 -20.90 -7.52 -5.63
C TRP A 70 -21.53 -6.13 -5.61
N SER A 71 -20.77 -5.10 -5.21
CA SER A 71 -21.27 -3.73 -5.18
C SER A 71 -21.69 -3.23 -6.57
N GLU A 72 -22.70 -2.37 -6.62
CA GLU A 72 -23.13 -1.68 -7.84
C GLU A 72 -22.17 -0.55 -8.25
N VAL A 73 -21.25 -0.14 -7.36
CA VAL A 73 -20.27 0.92 -7.62
C VAL A 73 -19.05 0.32 -8.34
N PRO A 74 -18.73 0.74 -9.57
CA PRO A 74 -17.63 0.18 -10.34
C PRO A 74 -16.27 0.23 -9.62
N GLY A 75 -15.95 1.36 -8.97
CA GLY A 75 -14.72 1.55 -8.22
C GLY A 75 -14.55 0.54 -7.08
N ILE A 76 -15.64 0.16 -6.40
CA ILE A 76 -15.61 -0.85 -5.34
C ILE A 76 -15.33 -2.24 -5.93
N GLN A 77 -16.00 -2.60 -7.03
CA GLN A 77 -15.78 -3.88 -7.71
C GLN A 77 -14.33 -4.02 -8.20
N ILE A 78 -13.78 -2.96 -8.78
CA ILE A 78 -12.42 -2.93 -9.31
C ILE A 78 -11.38 -3.06 -8.21
N VAL A 79 -11.52 -2.30 -7.13
CA VAL A 79 -10.60 -2.43 -5.99
C VAL A 79 -10.74 -3.81 -5.36
N SER A 80 -11.96 -4.34 -5.23
CA SER A 80 -12.19 -5.69 -4.70
C SER A 80 -11.48 -6.74 -5.55
N TRP A 81 -11.63 -6.69 -6.87
CA TRP A 81 -10.94 -7.58 -7.80
C TRP A 81 -9.42 -7.46 -7.70
N ARG A 82 -8.87 -6.24 -7.67
CA ARG A 82 -7.41 -6.02 -7.55
C ARG A 82 -6.85 -6.62 -6.27
N MET A 83 -7.56 -6.45 -5.16
CA MET A 83 -7.14 -6.99 -3.87
C MET A 83 -7.28 -8.52 -3.81
N LEU A 84 -8.34 -9.09 -4.40
CA LEU A 84 -8.48 -10.53 -4.58
C LEU A 84 -7.34 -11.12 -5.41
N GLN A 85 -6.96 -10.47 -6.53
CA GLN A 85 -5.82 -10.89 -7.35
C GLN A 85 -4.51 -10.89 -6.56
N ARG A 86 -4.29 -9.90 -5.70
CA ARG A 86 -3.13 -9.87 -4.81
C ARG A 86 -3.18 -10.98 -3.77
N LEU A 87 -4.36 -11.45 -3.37
CA LEU A 87 -4.56 -12.52 -2.40
C LEU A 87 -4.82 -13.90 -3.05
N ARG A 88 -4.59 -14.07 -4.36
CA ARG A 88 -4.88 -15.30 -5.14
C ARG A 88 -4.22 -16.60 -4.64
N HIS A 89 -3.31 -16.53 -3.67
CA HIS A 89 -2.73 -17.72 -3.04
C HIS A 89 -3.64 -18.26 -1.93
N GLU A 90 -4.56 -17.45 -1.43
CA GLU A 90 -5.60 -17.84 -0.47
C GLU A 90 -6.75 -18.52 -1.21
N SER A 91 -7.24 -19.64 -0.68
CA SER A 91 -8.30 -20.42 -1.32
C SER A 91 -9.60 -19.61 -1.47
N TRP A 92 -9.99 -18.87 -0.43
CA TRP A 92 -11.20 -18.04 -0.43
C TRP A 92 -11.15 -16.92 -1.47
N ALA A 93 -9.95 -16.38 -1.74
CA ALA A 93 -9.76 -15.33 -2.72
C ALA A 93 -9.89 -15.89 -4.14
N MET A 94 -9.31 -17.07 -4.40
CA MET A 94 -9.47 -17.78 -5.67
C MET A 94 -10.93 -18.14 -5.96
N GLU A 95 -11.63 -18.71 -4.98
CA GLU A 95 -13.06 -19.03 -5.12
C GLU A 95 -13.89 -17.78 -5.45
N SER A 96 -13.54 -16.64 -4.83
CA SER A 96 -14.20 -15.36 -5.13
C SER A 96 -13.87 -14.85 -6.54
N LEU A 97 -12.62 -15.00 -6.99
CA LEU A 97 -12.21 -14.63 -8.35
C LEU A 97 -12.89 -15.48 -9.42
N ASP A 98 -13.18 -16.74 -9.14
CA ASP A 98 -13.92 -17.62 -10.06
C ASP A 98 -15.40 -17.23 -10.18
N MET A 99 -15.96 -16.61 -9.14
CA MET A 99 -17.36 -16.17 -9.11
C MET A 99 -17.55 -14.74 -9.61
N ILE A 100 -16.57 -13.86 -9.46
CA ILE A 100 -16.72 -12.44 -9.82
C ILE A 100 -16.94 -12.28 -11.33
N TYR A 101 -17.98 -11.54 -11.69
CA TYR A 101 -18.21 -11.16 -13.07
C TYR A 101 -18.02 -9.64 -13.24
N LEU A 102 -17.02 -9.27 -14.02
CA LEU A 102 -16.80 -7.90 -14.48
C LEU A 102 -17.09 -7.86 -15.99
N ASN A 103 -17.77 -6.82 -16.44
CA ASN A 103 -17.88 -6.55 -17.88
C ASN A 103 -16.50 -6.18 -18.45
N ASP A 104 -16.38 -6.18 -19.78
CA ASP A 104 -15.08 -5.97 -20.44
C ASP A 104 -14.42 -4.63 -20.08
N GLU A 105 -15.23 -3.58 -19.90
CA GLU A 105 -14.75 -2.24 -19.53
C GLU A 105 -14.20 -2.21 -18.10
N ALA A 106 -14.96 -2.75 -17.14
CA ALA A 106 -14.55 -2.84 -15.74
C ALA A 106 -13.33 -3.76 -15.58
N LEU A 107 -13.26 -4.87 -16.32
CA LEU A 107 -12.12 -5.77 -16.31
C LEU A 107 -10.86 -5.10 -16.89
N ALA A 108 -11.00 -4.35 -17.99
CA ALA A 108 -9.90 -3.58 -18.56
C ALA A 108 -9.37 -2.53 -17.56
N TRP A 109 -10.27 -1.81 -16.90
CA TRP A 109 -9.89 -0.85 -15.85
C TRP A 109 -9.22 -1.56 -14.66
N ALA A 110 -9.76 -2.68 -14.19
CA ALA A 110 -9.19 -3.44 -13.10
C ALA A 110 -7.75 -3.91 -13.39
N LYS A 111 -7.48 -4.35 -14.62
CA LYS A 111 -6.15 -4.79 -15.07
C LYS A 111 -5.13 -3.68 -15.28
N ALA A 112 -5.57 -2.43 -15.48
CA ALA A 112 -4.70 -1.32 -15.89
C ALA A 112 -3.55 -0.99 -14.91
N THR A 113 -3.65 -1.38 -13.64
CA THR A 113 -2.61 -1.16 -12.62
C THR A 113 -1.63 -2.34 -12.48
N GLY A 114 -1.83 -3.45 -13.20
CA GLY A 114 -0.95 -4.62 -13.13
C GLY A 114 -1.05 -5.41 -11.82
N ASP A 115 -2.04 -5.18 -10.96
CA ASP A 115 -2.19 -5.92 -9.69
C ASP A 115 -2.40 -7.43 -9.89
N HIS A 116 -2.80 -7.85 -11.09
CA HIS A 116 -2.93 -9.25 -11.48
C HIS A 116 -1.61 -9.91 -11.90
N GLU A 117 -0.55 -9.14 -12.11
CA GLU A 117 0.76 -9.65 -12.54
C GLU A 117 1.68 -9.93 -11.34
N SER A 118 1.44 -9.26 -10.21
CA SER A 118 2.22 -9.38 -8.97
C SER A 118 1.51 -10.29 -7.96
N ASP A 119 2.21 -11.29 -7.43
CA ASP A 119 1.76 -12.01 -6.24
C ASP A 119 1.71 -11.11 -5.00
N ALA A 120 1.04 -11.60 -3.95
CA ALA A 120 0.85 -10.97 -2.63
C ALA A 120 2.13 -10.52 -1.91
N THR A 121 3.30 -10.95 -2.40
CA THR A 121 4.61 -10.62 -1.84
C THR A 121 4.88 -9.15 -2.10
N VAL A 122 4.28 -8.31 -1.26
CA VAL A 122 4.67 -6.91 -1.15
C VAL A 122 6.09 -6.90 -0.62
N ASN A 123 7.03 -6.65 -1.53
CA ASN A 123 8.42 -6.42 -1.26
C ASN A 123 8.55 -5.09 -0.49
N LEU A 124 8.30 -5.14 0.82
CA LEU A 124 8.37 -4.00 1.73
C LEU A 124 9.77 -3.88 2.33
N HIS A 125 10.31 -2.67 2.33
CA HIS A 125 11.54 -2.36 3.05
C HIS A 125 11.26 -2.44 4.55
N ARG A 126 12.00 -3.29 5.25
CA ARG A 126 11.89 -3.43 6.71
C ARG A 126 13.20 -3.17 7.40
N ASP A 127 13.13 -2.46 8.50
CA ASP A 127 14.25 -2.22 9.39
C ASP A 127 14.66 -3.51 10.15
N SER A 128 15.68 -3.42 11.01
CA SER A 128 16.17 -4.56 11.79
C SER A 128 15.15 -5.14 12.79
N ASN A 129 14.10 -4.39 13.11
CA ASN A 129 13.05 -4.75 14.05
C ASN A 129 11.75 -5.18 13.35
N GLY A 130 11.74 -5.22 12.01
CA GLY A 130 10.57 -5.58 11.21
C GLY A 130 9.61 -4.43 10.94
N ALA A 131 9.93 -3.18 11.33
CA ALA A 131 9.11 -2.02 11.04
C ALA A 131 9.22 -1.64 9.56
N ILE A 132 8.07 -1.38 8.92
CA ILE A 132 7.99 -0.97 7.52
C ILE A 132 8.54 0.45 7.36
N LEU A 133 9.50 0.59 6.45
CA LEU A 133 10.10 1.85 6.06
C LEU A 133 9.33 2.46 4.89
N GLN A 134 9.18 3.77 4.91
CA GLN A 134 8.56 4.57 3.85
C GLN A 134 9.52 5.69 3.41
N ASN A 135 9.34 6.16 2.17
CA ASN A 135 10.03 7.35 1.69
C ASN A 135 9.75 8.53 2.63
N GLY A 136 10.80 9.24 3.05
CA GLY A 136 10.71 10.36 3.99
C GLY A 136 10.89 9.99 5.46
N ASP A 137 10.92 8.70 5.81
CA ASP A 137 11.13 8.28 7.20
C ASP A 137 12.50 8.73 7.75
N SER A 138 12.58 8.81 9.08
CA SER A 138 13.84 8.94 9.81
C SER A 138 14.23 7.60 10.42
N VAL A 139 15.49 7.22 10.27
CA VAL A 139 16.03 5.95 10.76
C VAL A 139 17.33 6.18 11.52
N VAL A 140 17.69 5.24 12.39
CA VAL A 140 18.90 5.27 13.20
C VAL A 140 19.76 4.06 12.87
N LEU A 141 21.06 4.28 12.69
CA LEU A 141 22.02 3.18 12.53
C LEU A 141 22.13 2.35 13.81
N THR A 142 21.88 1.06 13.70
CA THR A 142 22.04 0.09 14.81
C THR A 142 23.47 -0.46 14.91
N LYS A 143 24.30 -0.22 13.89
CA LYS A 143 25.72 -0.57 13.85
C LYS A 143 26.55 0.53 13.21
N SER A 144 27.82 0.63 13.58
CA SER A 144 28.76 1.50 12.87
C SER A 144 29.12 0.88 11.51
N LEU A 145 29.11 1.69 10.46
CA LEU A 145 29.37 1.26 9.08
C LEU A 145 30.46 2.12 8.45
N ASP A 146 31.40 1.48 7.78
CA ASP A 146 32.35 2.16 6.90
C ASP A 146 31.69 2.42 5.55
N VAL A 147 31.62 3.69 5.13
CA VAL A 147 31.03 4.05 3.85
C VAL A 147 32.02 3.75 2.74
N LYS A 148 31.69 2.80 1.88
CA LYS A 148 32.52 2.47 0.71
C LYS A 148 32.69 3.72 -0.18
N GLY A 149 33.95 4.04 -0.49
CA GLY A 149 34.29 5.20 -1.33
C GLY A 149 34.36 6.54 -0.59
N SER A 150 34.32 6.54 0.74
CA SER A 150 34.53 7.73 1.58
C SER A 150 35.44 7.39 2.76
N THR A 151 36.07 8.41 3.36
CA THR A 151 36.73 8.28 4.68
C THR A 151 35.73 8.38 5.83
N LEU A 152 34.45 8.58 5.51
CA LEU A 152 33.37 8.72 6.47
C LEU A 152 33.00 7.38 7.12
N ASN A 153 33.14 7.33 8.44
CA ASN A 153 32.64 6.24 9.28
C ASN A 153 31.31 6.68 9.91
N ALA A 154 30.22 6.06 9.50
CA ALA A 154 28.90 6.34 10.05
C ALA A 154 28.74 5.56 11.36
N LYS A 155 28.78 6.25 12.50
CA LYS A 155 28.75 5.61 13.81
C LYS A 155 27.36 5.08 14.16
N MET A 156 27.31 4.03 14.97
CA MET A 156 26.08 3.59 15.63
C MET A 156 25.38 4.77 16.33
N GLY A 157 24.06 4.87 16.17
CA GLY A 157 23.26 5.96 16.71
C GLY A 157 23.14 7.17 15.78
N THR A 158 23.85 7.21 14.64
CA THR A 158 23.67 8.29 13.65
C THR A 158 22.24 8.24 13.10
N VAL A 159 21.59 9.39 13.08
CA VAL A 159 20.24 9.58 12.54
C VAL A 159 20.34 9.93 11.07
N VAL A 160 19.62 9.19 10.24
CA VAL A 160 19.47 9.45 8.81
C VAL A 160 18.02 9.86 8.57
N LYS A 161 17.80 11.11 8.18
CA LYS A 161 16.46 11.66 7.95
C LYS A 161 16.12 11.65 6.47
N ASN A 162 14.84 11.61 6.16
CA ASN A 162 14.32 11.71 4.79
C ASN A 162 14.91 10.63 3.87
N ILE A 163 14.82 9.36 4.31
CA ILE A 163 15.33 8.24 3.52
C ILE A 163 14.53 8.05 2.23
N ARG A 164 15.16 7.46 1.22
CA ARG A 164 14.50 7.00 0.00
C ARG A 164 14.65 5.48 -0.13
N LEU A 165 13.56 4.80 -0.46
CA LEU A 165 13.54 3.36 -0.69
C LEU A 165 14.09 3.04 -2.08
N VAL A 166 14.85 1.95 -2.19
CA VAL A 166 15.38 1.44 -3.46
C VAL A 166 14.37 0.47 -4.08
N GLU A 167 13.71 0.88 -5.16
CA GLU A 167 12.62 0.10 -5.78
C GLU A 167 13.03 -1.33 -6.18
N ASP A 168 14.28 -1.52 -6.60
CA ASP A 168 14.81 -2.81 -7.05
C ASP A 168 15.37 -3.70 -5.93
N ASN A 169 15.49 -3.19 -4.69
CA ASN A 169 16.08 -3.94 -3.59
C ASN A 169 15.55 -3.51 -2.21
N THR A 170 14.64 -4.32 -1.67
CA THR A 170 14.00 -4.11 -0.35
C THR A 170 14.95 -4.11 0.84
N GLU A 171 16.13 -4.70 0.69
CA GLU A 171 17.16 -4.70 1.72
C GLU A 171 17.99 -3.42 1.72
N GLN A 172 17.74 -2.48 0.80
CA GLN A 172 18.52 -1.25 0.65
C GLN A 172 17.66 0.01 0.73
N ILE A 173 18.22 1.06 1.34
CA ILE A 173 17.67 2.43 1.28
C ILE A 173 18.79 3.40 0.94
N GLU A 174 18.43 4.54 0.38
CA GLU A 174 19.30 5.69 0.19
C GLU A 174 19.07 6.68 1.32
N GLY A 175 20.16 7.21 1.86
CA GLY A 175 20.11 8.19 2.94
C GLY A 175 21.26 9.18 2.85
N LYS A 176 21.10 10.34 3.49
CA LYS A 176 22.12 11.39 3.52
C LYS A 176 22.79 11.46 4.89
N ILE A 177 24.12 11.29 4.93
CA ILE A 177 24.94 11.44 6.14
C ILE A 177 26.03 12.47 5.84
N GLU A 178 26.14 13.51 6.67
CA GLU A 178 27.11 14.61 6.54
C GLU A 178 27.22 15.21 5.12
N GLY A 179 26.10 15.31 4.39
CA GLY A 179 26.10 15.86 3.04
C GLY A 179 26.24 14.82 1.91
N GLN A 180 26.68 13.60 2.22
CA GLN A 180 26.90 12.53 1.25
C GLN A 180 25.69 11.59 1.16
N LEU A 181 25.27 11.26 -0.06
CA LEU A 181 24.25 10.23 -0.31
C LEU A 181 24.91 8.85 -0.30
N ILE A 182 24.36 7.94 0.50
CA ILE A 182 24.88 6.59 0.69
C ILE A 182 23.75 5.57 0.62
N VAL A 183 24.09 4.36 0.19
CA VAL A 183 23.18 3.21 0.23
C VAL A 183 23.43 2.43 1.52
N ILE A 184 22.38 2.16 2.29
CA ILE A 184 22.44 1.51 3.59
C ILE A 184 21.55 0.27 3.57
N LEU A 185 22.04 -0.83 4.14
CA LEU A 185 21.23 -2.05 4.29
C LEU A 185 20.22 -1.88 5.43
N THR A 186 18.97 -2.23 5.18
CA THR A 186 17.86 -2.02 6.13
C THR A 186 18.02 -2.81 7.42
N LYS A 187 18.70 -3.97 7.39
CA LYS A 187 19.06 -4.76 8.57
C LYS A 187 19.96 -4.05 9.59
N TYR A 188 20.56 -2.92 9.22
CA TYR A 188 21.37 -2.07 10.12
C TYR A 188 20.67 -0.77 10.52
N LEU A 189 19.38 -0.67 10.24
CA LEU A 189 18.57 0.50 10.53
C LEU A 189 17.47 0.16 11.52
N ARG A 190 17.06 1.17 12.28
CA ARG A 190 15.84 1.14 13.08
C ARG A 190 15.02 2.38 12.78
N LYS A 191 13.73 2.23 12.46
CA LYS A 191 12.79 3.34 12.27
C LYS A 191 12.71 4.16 13.55
N GLN A 192 12.86 5.47 13.41
CA GLN A 192 12.65 6.42 14.48
C GLN A 192 11.17 6.81 14.45
N ALA A 193 10.49 6.55 15.57
CA ALA A 193 9.11 6.99 15.78
C ALA A 193 9.03 8.52 15.84
#